data_AF-A0A935FV06-F1
#
_entry.id   AF-A0A935FV06-F1
#
_cell.length_a   1.000
_cell.length_b   1.000
_cell.length_c   1.000
_cell.angle_alpha   90.00
_cell.angle_beta   90.00
_cell.angle_gamma   90.00
#
_symmetry.space_group_name_H-M   'P 1'
#
loop_
_entity.id
_entity.type
_entity.pdbx_description
1 polymer ?
#
loop_
_entity_poly.entity_id
_entity_poly.type
_entity_poly.pdbx_seq_one_letter_code
_entity_poly.pdbx_strand_id
1 'polypeptide(L)'
;MTTTSNTHNNRILAGVAIGILLLLLTAGASALSMFMVSLLVFGCVTSPPDWIYSIVFIGFPLPLIISSIIIPYMFIKKMKVAYIMITGVAGLIMSCMIFFVWFLILTRYC
;
A
#
# COMPACT_ATOMS: atom_id res chain seq x y z
N MET A 1 -32.99 -21.63 15.41
CA MET A 1 -31.79 -20.85 15.82
C MET A 1 -30.60 -21.26 14.94
N THR A 2 -30.46 -20.69 13.74
CA THR A 2 -29.35 -21.00 12.80
C THR A 2 -28.87 -19.77 12.01
N THR A 3 -29.54 -18.62 12.17
CA THR A 3 -29.27 -17.39 11.42
C THR A 3 -28.03 -16.63 11.90
N THR A 4 -27.55 -16.86 13.12
CA THR A 4 -26.38 -16.17 13.68
C THR A 4 -25.04 -16.70 13.16
N SER A 5 -24.93 -17.99 12.83
CA SER A 5 -23.70 -18.61 12.30
C SER A 5 -23.37 -18.14 10.88
N ASN A 6 -24.35 -18.18 9.96
CA ASN A 6 -24.14 -17.78 8.56
C ASN A 6 -23.76 -16.29 8.44
N THR A 7 -24.33 -15.44 9.30
CA THR A 7 -24.02 -13.99 9.30
C THR A 7 -22.60 -13.69 9.75
N HIS A 8 -22.00 -14.56 10.60
CA HIS A 8 -20.62 -14.42 11.05
C HIS A 8 -19.62 -14.90 9.97
N ASN A 9 -19.88 -16.04 9.34
CA ASN A 9 -19.03 -16.57 8.26
C ASN A 9 -19.00 -15.64 7.05
N ASN A 10 -20.15 -15.09 6.65
CA ASN A 10 -20.21 -14.13 5.54
C ASN A 10 -19.41 -12.85 5.82
N ARG A 11 -19.30 -12.43 7.09
CA ARG A 11 -18.51 -11.26 7.49
C ARG A 11 -17.00 -11.51 7.43
N ILE A 12 -16.56 -12.67 7.91
CA ILE A 12 -15.15 -13.07 7.80
C ILE A 12 -14.77 -13.14 6.32
N LEU A 13 -15.62 -13.76 5.51
CA LEU A 13 -15.41 -13.87 4.07
C LEU A 13 -15.31 -12.49 3.40
N ALA A 14 -16.21 -11.56 3.75
CA ALA A 14 -16.14 -10.18 3.25
C ALA A 14 -14.87 -9.45 3.70
N GLY A 15 -14.45 -9.60 4.95
CA GLY A 15 -13.19 -9.02 5.46
C GLY A 15 -11.97 -9.55 4.72
N VAL A 16 -11.91 -10.87 4.49
CA VAL A 16 -10.84 -11.52 3.71
C VAL A 16 -10.85 -11.04 2.27
N ALA A 17 -12.02 -10.96 1.63
CA ALA A 17 -12.14 -10.45 0.26
C ALA A 17 -11.65 -9.00 0.13
N ILE A 18 -11.99 -8.13 1.09
CA ILE A 18 -11.49 -6.75 1.15
C ILE A 18 -9.97 -6.73 1.31
N GLY A 19 -9.40 -7.58 2.17
CA GLY A 19 -7.95 -7.69 2.35
C GLY A 19 -7.23 -8.09 1.07
N ILE A 20 -7.74 -9.12 0.38
CA ILE A 20 -7.18 -9.57 -0.91
C ILE A 20 -7.28 -8.46 -1.96
N LEU A 21 -8.43 -7.77 -2.04
CA LEU A 21 -8.62 -6.65 -2.96
C LEU A 21 -7.61 -5.54 -2.71
N LEU A 22 -7.38 -5.16 -1.45
CA LEU A 22 -6.41 -4.12 -1.08
C LEU A 22 -4.96 -4.55 -1.37
N LEU A 23 -4.64 -5.82 -1.18
CA LEU A 23 -3.32 -6.37 -1.53
C LEU A 23 -3.08 -6.33 -3.04
N LEU A 24 -4.08 -6.69 -3.86
CA LEU A 24 -4.00 -6.59 -5.32
C LEU A 24 -3.83 -5.13 -5.77
N LEU A 25 -4.56 -4.21 -5.15
CA LEU A 25 -4.42 -2.78 -5.43
C LEU A 25 -3.01 -2.28 -5.10
N THR A 26 -2.47 -2.73 -3.95
CA THR A 26 -1.11 -2.39 -3.51
C THR A 26 -0.05 -2.94 -4.47
N ALA A 27 -0.20 -4.18 -4.91
CA ALA A 27 0.69 -4.79 -5.89
C ALA A 27 0.65 -4.04 -7.24
N GLY A 28 -0.54 -3.66 -7.70
CA GLY A 28 -0.72 -2.87 -8.92
C GLY A 28 -0.08 -1.48 -8.81
N ALA A 29 -0.30 -0.77 -7.70
CA ALA A 29 0.32 0.53 -7.45
C ALA A 29 1.85 0.43 -7.39
N SER A 30 2.37 -0.62 -6.76
CA SER A 30 3.81 -0.87 -6.65
C SER A 30 4.44 -1.20 -8.01
N ALA A 31 3.76 -2.02 -8.83
CA ALA A 31 4.21 -2.33 -10.18
C ALA A 31 4.24 -1.07 -11.07
N LEU A 32 3.21 -0.21 -10.97
CA LEU A 32 3.16 1.07 -11.68
C LEU A 32 4.28 2.00 -11.21
N SER A 33 4.53 2.10 -9.90
CA SER A 33 5.62 2.93 -9.39
C SER A 33 7.00 2.42 -9.86
N MET A 34 7.21 1.10 -9.85
CA MET A 34 8.45 0.49 -10.37
C MET A 34 8.65 0.79 -11.85
N PHE A 35 7.59 0.68 -12.65
CA PHE A 35 7.65 1.01 -14.08
C PHE A 35 8.02 2.48 -14.32
N MET A 36 7.43 3.41 -13.57
CA MET A 36 7.77 4.84 -13.65
C MET A 36 9.21 5.11 -13.20
N VAL A 37 9.69 4.43 -12.16
CA VAL A 37 11.09 4.49 -11.73
C VAL A 37 12.03 4.06 -12.84
N SER A 38 11.74 2.94 -13.51
CA SER A 38 12.56 2.47 -14.63
C SER A 38 12.65 3.52 -15.74
N LEU A 39 11.52 4.12 -16.14
CA LEU A 39 11.52 5.18 -17.18
C LEU A 39 12.34 6.41 -16.79
N LEU A 40 12.28 6.83 -15.52
CA LEU A 40 13.06 7.97 -15.03
C LEU A 40 14.55 7.67 -15.01
N VAL A 41 14.95 6.49 -14.53
CA VAL A 41 16.37 6.09 -14.44
C VAL A 41 17.01 5.93 -15.82
N PHE A 42 16.28 5.49 -16.85
CA PHE A 42 16.79 5.42 -18.23
C PHE A 42 17.26 6.78 -18.78
N GLY A 43 16.76 7.90 -18.25
CA GLY A 43 17.14 9.24 -18.67
C GLY A 43 18.31 9.85 -17.90
N CYS A 44 18.82 9.18 -16.85
CA CYS A 44 19.85 9.73 -15.97
C CYS A 44 21.26 9.49 -16.51
N VAL A 45 22.14 10.50 -16.40
CA VAL A 45 23.54 10.39 -16.87
C VAL A 45 24.39 9.55 -15.92
N THR A 46 24.02 9.49 -14.63
CA THR A 46 24.72 8.68 -13.61
C THR A 46 23.80 7.65 -12.97
N SER A 47 24.32 6.44 -12.78
CA SER A 47 23.61 5.38 -12.05
C SER A 47 23.42 5.80 -10.59
N PRO A 48 22.17 5.95 -10.11
CA PRO A 48 21.93 6.29 -8.71
C PRO A 48 22.38 5.14 -7.80
N PRO A 49 22.83 5.42 -6.58
CA PRO A 49 23.30 4.41 -5.63
C PRO A 49 22.20 3.43 -5.20
N ASP A 50 22.58 2.18 -4.93
CA ASP A 50 21.64 1.06 -4.68
C ASP A 50 20.62 1.30 -3.56
N TRP A 51 21.00 2.06 -2.53
CA TRP A 51 20.12 2.37 -1.40
C TRP A 51 18.88 3.20 -1.82
N ILE A 52 18.97 3.97 -2.90
CA ILE A 52 17.85 4.76 -3.44
C ILE A 52 16.76 3.81 -3.95
N TYR A 53 17.13 2.71 -4.58
CA TYR A 53 16.17 1.70 -5.01
C TYR A 53 15.49 1.03 -3.82
N SER A 54 16.24 0.68 -2.77
CA SER A 54 15.68 0.09 -1.55
C SER A 54 14.56 0.92 -0.92
N ILE A 55 14.63 2.25 -0.99
CA ILE A 55 13.58 3.15 -0.48
C ILE A 55 12.27 3.00 -1.26
N VAL A 56 12.30 2.80 -2.58
CA VAL A 56 11.07 2.58 -3.37
C VAL A 56 10.57 1.16 -3.24
N PHE A 57 11.46 0.17 -3.38
CA PHE A 57 11.06 -1.24 -3.38
C PHE A 57 10.53 -1.69 -2.02
N ILE A 58 10.97 -1.08 -0.92
CA ILE A 58 10.52 -1.41 0.42
C ILE A 58 9.64 -0.30 0.99
N GLY A 59 10.10 0.95 0.94
CA GLY A 59 9.42 2.06 1.62
C GLY A 59 8.05 2.43 1.02
N PHE A 60 7.86 2.34 -0.29
CA PHE A 60 6.57 2.63 -0.93
C PHE A 60 5.49 1.56 -0.64
N PRO A 61 5.74 0.25 -0.85
CA PRO A 61 4.71 -0.77 -0.62
C PRO A 61 4.44 -1.04 0.86
N LEU A 62 5.41 -0.84 1.75
CA LEU A 62 5.30 -1.26 3.16
C LEU A 62 4.11 -0.62 3.90
N PRO A 63 3.86 0.71 3.85
CA PRO A 63 2.71 1.31 4.52
C PRO A 63 1.37 0.86 3.91
N LEU A 64 1.32 0.61 2.60
CA LEU A 64 0.14 0.06 1.93
C LEU A 64 -0.16 -1.38 2.37
N ILE A 65 0.87 -2.24 2.45
CA ILE A 65 0.75 -3.62 2.93
C ILE A 65 0.25 -3.62 4.39
N ILE A 66 0.84 -2.80 5.25
CA ILE A 66 0.41 -2.68 6.65
C ILE A 66 -1.07 -2.25 6.71
N SER A 67 -1.46 -1.27 5.91
CA SER A 67 -2.86 -0.80 5.83
C SER A 67 -3.81 -1.88 5.31
N SER A 68 -3.38 -2.70 4.35
CA SER A 68 -4.16 -3.79 3.78
C SER A 68 -4.44 -4.93 4.77
N ILE A 69 -3.63 -5.07 5.83
CA ILE A 69 -3.83 -6.04 6.91
C ILE A 69 -4.69 -5.43 8.03
N ILE A 70 -4.42 -4.17 8.39
CA ILE A 70 -5.12 -3.48 9.48
C ILE A 70 -6.58 -3.21 9.12
N ILE A 71 -6.89 -2.82 7.88
CA ILE A 71 -8.26 -2.49 7.45
C ILE A 71 -9.22 -3.70 7.59
N PRO A 72 -8.92 -4.89 7.06
CA PRO A 72 -9.73 -6.09 7.28
C PRO A 72 -9.86 -6.46 8.76
N TYR A 73 -8.76 -6.34 9.52
CA TYR A 73 -8.77 -6.64 10.95
C TYR A 73 -9.74 -5.72 11.71
N MET A 74 -9.70 -4.41 11.43
CA MET A 74 -10.61 -3.42 12.02
C MET A 74 -12.06 -3.63 11.58
N PHE A 75 -12.27 -4.05 10.33
CA PHE A 75 -13.59 -4.40 9.80
C PHE A 75 -14.20 -5.60 10.52
N ILE A 76 -13.41 -6.66 10.76
CA ILE A 76 -13.84 -7.83 11.53
C ILE A 76 -14.17 -7.46 12.99
N LYS A 77 -13.38 -6.57 13.61
CA LYS A 77 -13.63 -6.07 14.97
C LYS A 77 -14.75 -5.04 15.10
N LYS A 78 -15.46 -4.71 14.01
CA LYS A 78 -16.57 -3.72 14.01
C LYS A 78 -16.17 -2.35 14.56
N MET A 79 -14.95 -1.90 14.28
CA MET A 79 -14.57 -0.53 14.62
C MET A 79 -15.38 0.46 13.77
N LYS A 80 -15.52 1.71 14.23
CA LYS A 80 -16.23 2.75 13.46
C LYS A 80 -15.59 2.90 12.09
N VAL A 81 -16.42 2.99 11.04
CA VAL A 81 -15.99 3.13 9.64
C VAL A 81 -15.02 4.30 9.45
N ALA A 82 -15.19 5.38 10.23
CA ALA A 82 -14.27 6.51 10.26
C ALA A 82 -12.81 6.10 10.52
N TYR A 83 -12.56 5.21 11.48
CA TYR A 83 -11.20 4.74 11.77
C TYR A 83 -10.63 3.93 10.60
N ILE A 84 -11.46 3.10 9.96
CA ILE A 84 -11.04 2.28 8.82
C ILE A 84 -10.59 3.19 7.65
N MET A 85 -11.37 4.24 7.36
CA MET A 85 -11.00 5.21 6.33
C MET A 85 -9.75 5.99 6.70
N ILE A 86 -9.62 6.46 7.95
CA ILE A 86 -8.44 7.20 8.41
C ILE A 86 -7.18 6.35 8.25
N THR A 87 -7.21 5.07 8.63
CA THR A 87 -6.05 4.18 8.48
C THR A 87 -5.65 4.00 7.02
N GLY A 88 -6.63 3.79 6.12
CA GLY A 88 -6.35 3.66 4.69
C GLY A 88 -5.76 4.94 4.08
N VAL A 89 -6.33 6.10 4.43
CA VAL A 89 -5.83 7.40 3.98
C VAL A 89 -4.44 7.68 4.53
N ALA A 90 -4.18 7.38 5.81
CA ALA A 90 -2.86 7.55 6.41
C ALA A 90 -1.80 6.68 5.72
N GLY A 91 -2.11 5.42 5.42
CA GLY A 91 -1.23 4.52 4.66
C GLY A 91 -0.90 5.05 3.27
N LEU A 92 -1.91 5.57 2.56
CA LEU A 92 -1.73 6.18 1.26
C LEU A 92 -0.84 7.42 1.32
N ILE A 93 -1.12 8.36 2.24
CA ILE A 93 -0.33 9.58 2.42
C ILE A 93 1.14 9.24 2.74
N MET A 94 1.39 8.32 3.66
CA MET A 94 2.75 7.90 4.02
C MET A 94 3.50 7.34 2.81
N SER A 95 2.83 6.50 2.01
CA SER A 95 3.43 5.91 0.81
C SER A 95 3.74 6.98 -0.25
N CYS A 96 2.82 7.93 -0.46
CA CYS A 96 3.04 9.06 -1.36
C CYS A 96 4.20 9.96 -0.90
N MET A 97 4.32 10.23 0.40
CA MET A 97 5.43 11.03 0.94
C MET A 97 6.78 10.33 0.74
N ILE A 98 6.85 9.01 0.95
CA ILE A 98 8.09 8.23 0.71
C ILE A 98 8.47 8.27 -0.77
N PHE A 99 7.49 8.08 -1.66
CA PHE A 99 7.73 8.18 -3.11
C PHE A 99 8.20 9.58 -3.52
N PHE A 100 7.60 10.63 -2.97
CA PHE A 100 7.98 12.00 -3.25
C PHE A 100 9.40 12.33 -2.76
N VAL A 101 9.75 11.94 -1.53
CA VAL A 101 11.11 12.10 -1.00
C VAL A 101 12.12 11.36 -1.87
N TRP A 102 11.80 10.12 -2.25
CA TRP A 102 12.64 9.36 -3.15
C TRP A 102 12.84 10.07 -4.50
N PHE A 103 11.77 10.57 -5.11
CA PHE A 103 11.82 11.28 -6.38
C PHE A 103 12.71 12.52 -6.28
N LEU A 104 12.57 13.32 -5.21
CA LEU A 104 13.42 14.48 -4.97
C LEU A 104 14.90 14.11 -4.82
N ILE A 105 15.19 12.99 -4.14
CA ILE A 105 16.55 12.48 -4.04
C ILE A 105 17.06 12.07 -5.42
N LEU A 106 16.28 11.30 -6.19
CA LEU A 106 16.66 10.82 -7.52
C LEU A 106 16.97 11.99 -8.48
N THR A 107 16.19 13.07 -8.47
CA THR A 107 16.43 14.24 -9.33
C THR A 107 17.78 14.92 -9.07
N ARG A 108 18.46 14.66 -7.94
CA ARG A 108 19.83 15.14 -7.70
C ARG A 108 20.91 14.35 -8.43
N TYR A 109 20.57 13.19 -8.99
CA TYR A 109 21.51 12.25 -9.62
C TYR A 109 21.33 12.11 -11.16
N CYS A 110 20.38 12.82 -11.78
CA CYS A 110 19.95 12.53 -13.15
C CYS A 110 20.36 13.55 -14.24
#